data_AF-A0A956EAS5-F1
#
_entry.id   AF-A0A956EAS5-F1
#
_cell.length_a   1.000
_cell.length_b   1.000
_cell.length_c   1.000
_cell.angle_alpha   90.00
_cell.angle_beta   90.00
_cell.angle_gamma   90.00
#
_symmetry.space_group_name_H-M   'P 1'
#
loop_
_entity.id
_entity.type
_entity.pdbx_description
1 polymer ?
#
loop_
_entity_poly.entity_id
_entity_poly.type
_entity_poly.pdbx_seq_one_letter_code
_entity_poly.pdbx_strand_id
1 'polypeptide(L)'
;MFVIEDELHGEPQGEFESLEDALAELERRAQIPWDQEPNVAPCQSWKSCGRSYEVVEYDVAHTPWREVRRIPALEVRESGVTWDASLARSQ
;
A
#
# COMPACT_ATOMS: atom_id res chain seq x y z
N MET A 1 -4.83 -12.51 6.80
CA MET A 1 -5.49 -11.34 6.18
C MET A 1 -4.42 -10.37 5.76
N PHE A 2 -4.58 -9.67 4.65
CA PHE A 2 -3.63 -8.69 4.15
C PHE A 2 -4.31 -7.32 4.09
N VAL A 3 -3.63 -6.28 4.56
CA VAL A 3 -4.14 -4.90 4.55
C VAL A 3 -3.14 -4.06 3.78
N ILE A 4 -3.61 -3.27 2.81
CA ILE A 4 -2.78 -2.21 2.25
C ILE A 4 -2.85 -1.04 3.24
N GLU A 5 -1.72 -0.50 3.66
CA GLU A 5 -1.67 0.70 4.49
C GLU A 5 -0.87 1.78 3.77
N ASP A 6 -1.32 3.03 3.91
CA ASP A 6 -0.51 4.20 3.58
C ASP A 6 0.33 4.58 4.80
N GLU A 7 1.61 4.23 4.78
CA GLU A 7 2.55 4.42 5.90
C GLU A 7 2.72 5.91 6.23
N LEU A 8 2.72 6.79 5.23
CA LEU A 8 2.91 8.23 5.43
C LEU A 8 1.76 8.87 6.21
N HIS A 9 0.56 8.28 6.15
CA HIS A 9 -0.66 8.83 6.71
C HIS A 9 -1.33 7.92 7.75
N GLY A 10 -0.80 6.72 7.98
CA GLY A 10 -1.35 5.72 8.90
C GLY A 10 -2.76 5.26 8.52
N GLU A 11 -3.08 5.23 7.23
CA GLU A 11 -4.43 4.98 6.73
C GLU A 11 -4.55 3.56 6.13
N PRO A 12 -5.45 2.70 6.65
CA PRO A 12 -5.76 1.44 6.01
C PRO A 12 -6.55 1.67 4.71
N GLN A 13 -6.18 0.92 3.69
CA GLN A 13 -6.50 1.17 2.29
C GLN A 13 -7.02 -0.11 1.61
N GLY A 14 -7.84 -0.87 2.35
CA GLY A 14 -8.48 -2.11 1.90
C GLY A 14 -7.94 -3.36 2.59
N GLU A 15 -8.80 -4.38 2.67
CA GLU A 15 -8.49 -5.70 3.22
C GLU A 15 -8.58 -6.75 2.11
N PHE A 16 -7.65 -7.69 2.10
CA PHE A 16 -7.44 -8.69 1.05
C PHE A 16 -7.25 -10.08 1.65
N GLU A 17 -7.69 -11.11 0.93
CA GLU A 17 -7.62 -12.50 1.38
C GLU A 17 -6.20 -13.07 1.23
N SER A 18 -5.46 -12.62 0.21
CA SER A 18 -4.11 -13.07 -0.09
C SER A 18 -3.12 -11.91 -0.35
N LEU A 19 -1.83 -12.22 -0.28
CA LEU A 19 -0.77 -11.29 -0.70
C LEU A 19 -0.90 -10.96 -2.20
N GLU A 20 -1.27 -11.94 -3.02
CA GLU A 20 -1.46 -11.77 -4.47
C GLU A 20 -2.56 -10.76 -4.78
N ASP A 21 -3.70 -10.84 -4.09
CA ASP A 21 -4.80 -9.88 -4.27
C ASP A 21 -4.38 -8.45 -3.89
N ALA A 22 -3.65 -8.31 -2.79
CA ALA A 22 -3.14 -7.00 -2.36
C ALA A 22 -2.12 -6.44 -3.37
N LEU A 23 -1.24 -7.28 -3.90
CA LEU A 23 -0.26 -6.86 -4.92
C LEU A 23 -0.95 -6.51 -6.25
N ALA A 24 -1.95 -7.28 -6.69
CA ALA A 24 -2.72 -6.98 -7.89
C ALA A 24 -3.46 -5.63 -7.77
N GLU A 25 -3.98 -5.30 -6.59
CA GLU A 25 -4.54 -3.97 -6.35
C GLU A 25 -3.48 -2.86 -6.39
N LEU A 26 -2.28 -3.09 -5.84
CA LEU A 26 -1.17 -2.13 -5.98
C LEU A 26 -0.72 -1.97 -7.44
N GLU A 27 -0.73 -3.05 -8.23
CA GLU A 27 -0.46 -2.98 -9.67
C GLU A 27 -1.49 -2.12 -10.39
N ARG A 28 -2.77 -2.26 -10.05
CA ARG A 28 -3.84 -1.37 -10.55
C ARG A 28 -3.58 0.08 -10.14
N ARG A 29 -3.22 0.34 -8.88
CA ARG A 29 -2.93 1.69 -8.36
C ARG A 29 -1.71 2.33 -9.01
N ALA A 30 -0.70 1.55 -9.36
CA ALA A 30 0.47 2.02 -10.10
C ALA A 30 0.12 2.61 -11.48
N GLN A 31 -1.04 2.27 -12.04
CA GLN A 31 -1.54 2.82 -13.32
C GLN A 31 -2.42 4.07 -13.14
N ILE A 32 -2.75 4.45 -11.91
CA ILE A 32 -3.61 5.60 -11.62
C ILE A 32 -2.71 6.82 -11.43
N PRO A 33 -3.06 7.99 -12.01
CA PRO A 33 -2.34 9.23 -11.76
C PRO A 33 -2.23 9.54 -10.27
N TRP A 34 -1.09 10.09 -9.85
CA TRP A 34 -0.80 10.39 -8.45
C TRP A 34 -1.80 11.38 -7.82
N ASP A 35 -2.46 12.20 -8.65
CA ASP A 35 -3.43 13.22 -8.27
C ASP A 35 -4.89 12.73 -8.34
N GLN A 36 -5.09 11.42 -8.51
CA GLN A 36 -6.40 10.79 -8.54
C GLN A 36 -6.54 9.75 -7.42
N GLU A 37 -7.76 9.53 -6.96
CA GLU A 37 -8.07 8.48 -5.99
C GLU A 37 -7.69 7.08 -6.54
N PRO A 38 -7.10 6.19 -5.73
CA PRO A 38 -6.77 6.34 -4.30
C PRO A 38 -5.37 6.91 -4.03
N ASN A 39 -4.63 7.35 -5.05
CA ASN A 39 -3.24 7.81 -4.95
C ASN A 39 -3.11 9.24 -4.41
N VAL A 40 -4.14 10.08 -4.56
CA VAL A 40 -4.15 11.41 -3.99
C VAL A 40 -4.11 11.31 -2.46
N ALA A 41 -3.11 11.96 -1.86
CA ALA A 41 -2.90 11.94 -0.42
C ALA A 41 -4.02 12.72 0.31
N PRO A 42 -4.40 12.33 1.55
CA PRO A 42 -5.48 12.98 2.29
C PRO A 42 -5.03 14.31 2.93
N CYS A 43 -3.75 14.67 2.85
CA CYS A 43 -3.19 15.85 3.48
C CYS A 43 -3.40 17.14 2.66
N GLN A 44 -3.40 18.31 3.31
CA GLN A 44 -3.55 19.60 2.62
C GLN A 44 -2.41 19.89 1.62
N SER A 45 -1.24 19.30 1.87
CA SER A 45 -0.05 19.38 1.00
C SER A 45 0.03 18.23 0.00
N TRP A 46 -1.11 17.62 -0.37
CA TRP A 46 -1.15 16.43 -1.24
C TRP A 46 -0.35 16.59 -2.53
N LYS A 47 -0.30 17.81 -3.08
CA LYS A 47 0.42 18.15 -4.31
C LYS A 47 1.91 17.78 -4.31
N SER A 48 2.52 17.65 -3.13
CA SER A 48 3.94 17.30 -2.98
C SER A 48 4.18 16.11 -2.05
N CYS A 49 3.14 15.44 -1.57
CA CYS A 49 3.26 14.36 -0.58
C CYS A 49 3.36 12.98 -1.25
N GLY A 50 2.33 12.62 -2.03
CA GLY A 50 2.15 11.26 -2.55
C GLY A 50 1.73 10.25 -1.46
N ARG A 51 1.84 8.96 -1.74
CA ARG A 51 1.52 7.86 -0.81
C ARG A 51 2.61 6.79 -0.82
N SER A 52 2.81 6.15 0.33
CA SER A 52 3.73 5.01 0.49
C SER A 52 2.91 3.81 0.95
N TYR A 53 2.62 2.92 0.02
CA TYR A 53 1.81 1.74 0.30
C TYR A 53 2.67 0.57 0.79
N GLU A 54 2.24 -0.01 1.89
CA GLU A 54 2.76 -1.26 2.44
C GLU A 54 1.68 -2.32 2.45
N VAL A 55 2.06 -3.58 2.30
CA VAL A 55 1.16 -4.72 2.55
C VAL A 55 1.48 -5.31 3.91
N VAL A 56 0.50 -5.28 4.81
CA VAL A 56 0.60 -5.79 6.17
C VAL A 56 -0.17 -7.10 6.27
N GLU A 57 0.52 -8.17 6.66
CA GLU A 57 -0.10 -9.46 6.95
C GLU A 57 -0.49 -9.53 8.42
N TYR A 58 -1.76 -9.83 8.68
CA TYR A 58 -2.31 -10.04 10.01
C TYR A 58 -2.74 -11.50 10.21
N ASP A 59 -2.38 -12.01 11.39
CA ASP A 59 -2.98 -13.17 12.02
C ASP A 59 -4.24 -12.73 12.77
N VAL A 60 -5.39 -13.15 12.23
CA VAL A 60 -6.73 -12.75 12.68
C VAL A 60 -7.38 -13.80 13.58
N ALA A 61 -6.64 -14.81 14.04
CA ALA A 61 -7.17 -15.86 14.90
C ALA A 61 -7.59 -15.35 16.30
N HIS A 62 -7.10 -14.17 16.70
CA HIS A 62 -7.36 -13.57 18.01
C HIS A 62 -7.62 -12.06 17.89
N THR A 63 -8.23 -11.48 18.92
CA THR A 63 -8.47 -10.04 19.03
C THR A 63 -7.66 -9.46 20.20
N PRO A 64 -6.84 -8.42 19.99
CA PRO A 64 -6.60 -7.74 18.70
C PRO A 64 -5.84 -8.61 17.69
N TRP A 65 -5.99 -8.30 16.39
CA TRP A 65 -5.20 -8.95 15.33
C TRP A 65 -3.72 -8.75 15.60
N ARG A 66 -2.92 -9.75 15.25
CA ARG A 66 -1.46 -9.70 15.40
C ARG A 66 -0.80 -9.48 14.05
N GLU A 67 -0.02 -8.42 13.92
CA GLU A 67 0.84 -8.21 12.75
C GLU A 67 1.87 -9.35 12.67
N VAL A 68 1.91 -10.02 11.51
CA VAL A 68 2.84 -11.12 11.19
C VAL A 68 4.05 -10.57 10.45
N ARG A 69 3.81 -9.75 9.43
CA ARG A 69 4.85 -9.05 8.66
C ARG A 69 4.28 -7.82 7.97
N ARG A 70 5.18 -6.93 7.59
CA ARG A 70 4.92 -5.70 6.84
C ARG A 70 5.91 -5.61 5.68
N ILE A 71 5.39 -5.33 4.49
CA ILE A 71 6.16 -5.36 3.25
C ILE A 71 6.00 -4.00 2.56
N PRO A 72 7.05 -3.16 2.52
CA PRO A 72 7.08 -1.98 1.66
C PRO A 72 6.85 -2.41 0.22
N ALA A 73 5.95 -1.72 -0.49
CA ALA A 73 5.50 -2.21 -1.80
C ALA A 73 5.58 -1.16 -2.90
N LEU A 74 4.82 -0.07 -2.75
CA LEU A 74 4.60 0.89 -3.82
C LEU A 74 4.63 2.31 -3.29
N GLU A 75 5.52 3.13 -3.85
CA GLU A 75 5.49 4.57 -3.64
C GLU A 75 4.90 5.26 -4.87
N VAL A 76 3.93 6.15 -4.66
CA VAL A 76 3.34 6.99 -5.71
C VAL A 76 3.50 8.45 -5.34
N ARG A 77 4.21 9.22 -6.16
CA ARG A 77 4.36 10.68 -6.00
C ARG A 77 4.24 11.39 -7.34
N GLU A 78 4.30 12.73 -7.31
CA GLU A 78 4.34 13.56 -8.53
C GLU A 78 5.45 13.12 -9.51
N SER A 79 6.61 12.70 -8.99
CA SER A 79 7.75 12.23 -9.78
C SER A 79 7.54 10.88 -10.47
N GLY A 80 6.45 10.18 -10.15
CA GLY A 80 6.12 8.87 -10.70
C GLY A 80 5.96 7.80 -9.64
N VAL A 81 6.05 6.56 -10.10
CA VAL A 81 5.80 5.34 -9.31
C VAL A 81 7.10 4.57 -9.10
N THR A 82 7.36 4.15 -7.87
CA THR A 82 8.52 3.33 -7.50
C THR A 82 8.07 2.07 -6.78
N TRP A 83 8.49 0.91 -7.28
CA TRP A 83 8.27 -0.37 -6.62
C TRP A 83 9.45 -0.72 -5.71
N ASP A 84 9.16 -1.28 -4.54
CA ASP A 84 10.21 -1.78 -3.66
C ASP A 84 10.88 -3.03 -4.24
N ALA A 85 12.22 -3.04 -4.26
CA ALA A 85 13.00 -4.12 -4.85
C ALA A 85 12.89 -5.46 -4.09
N SER A 86 12.41 -5.45 -2.85
CA SER A 86 12.17 -6.67 -2.07
C SER A 86 11.00 -7.51 -2.60
N LEU A 87 10.01 -6.88 -3.26
CA LEU A 87 8.93 -7.58 -3.94
C LEU A 87 9.36 -8.22 -5.25
N ALA A 88 10.31 -7.62 -5.97
CA ALA A 88 10.82 -8.13 -7.25
C ALA A 88 11.58 -9.47 -7.13
N ARG A 89 11.92 -9.92 -5.92
CA ARG A 89 12.69 -11.16 -5.65
C ARG A 89 11.83 -12.34 -5.18
N SER A 90 10.51 -12.20 -5.16
CA SER A 90 9.58 -13.23 -4.67
C SER A 90 8.83 -13.97 -5.79
N GLN A 91 9.25 -13.82 -7.06
CA GLN A 91 8.73 -14.58 -8.20
C GLN A 91 9.61 -15.80 -8.53
#